data_AF-A0A2Z7A2U1-F1
#
_entry.id   AF-A0A2Z7A2U1-F1
#
_cell.length_a   1.000
_cell.length_b   1.000
_cell.length_c   1.000
_cell.angle_alpha   90.00
_cell.angle_beta   90.00
_cell.angle_gamma   90.00
#
_symmetry.space_group_name_H-M   'P 1'
#
loop_
_entity.id
_entity.type
_entity.pdbx_description
1 polymer ?
#
loop_
_entity_poly.entity_id
_entity_poly.type
_entity_poly.pdbx_seq_one_letter_code
_entity_poly.pdbx_strand_id
1 'polypeptide(L)'
;MASLPTFNPNAVAGSKPAQRRNRALTDVVEPGSTMKALTLAAALSSGKYTPTSPIIDTGNGHWYFYGHDIRDDDPNGLLTPTGVLTRSSNVGAAKIAMTLDTPLMYDTYRAFGLGNSTGSGFPGEASGYLKIGRDWRPLEKAIMAYGYGVNLTPLQLANAYATIADNGVMHTPTFIKGDDSPGRQIISPQVAHELVSMLETITGPGSTGANARIPNYSVAGKTGTSHQAIAGGYSKSTYNSLFVGIVPASAPRLVTAVVVTGTTGKNGYFGGTVSAPAFAAVTSGALRLLDIPPDNIGRWYVGGPLQGNGGLVGNQTPVKAATNDVPIQEAPVDEAPTEGGTP
;
A
#
# COMPACT_ATOMS: atom_id res chain seq x y z
N MET A 1 -7.11 -3.88 -15.71
CA MET A 1 -6.82 -2.45 -15.47
C MET A 1 -8.11 -1.65 -15.60
N ALA A 2 -8.42 -0.76 -14.65
CA ALA A 2 -9.66 0.02 -14.66
C ALA A 2 -9.41 1.43 -14.12
N SER A 3 -10.26 2.40 -14.50
CA SER A 3 -10.23 3.78 -14.00
C SER A 3 -11.66 4.29 -13.79
N LEU A 4 -11.86 5.08 -12.75
CA LEU A 4 -13.13 5.75 -12.45
C LEU A 4 -12.91 7.26 -12.31
N PRO A 5 -13.91 8.11 -12.63
CA PRO A 5 -15.16 7.75 -13.30
C PRO A 5 -14.93 7.27 -14.74
N THR A 6 -15.79 6.38 -15.22
CA THR A 6 -15.72 5.79 -16.57
C THR A 6 -16.86 6.31 -17.47
N PHE A 7 -16.96 5.80 -18.69
CA PHE A 7 -18.00 6.07 -19.66
C PHE A 7 -18.49 4.76 -20.32
N ASN A 8 -19.67 4.81 -20.93
CA ASN A 8 -20.17 3.71 -21.77
C ASN A 8 -19.57 3.84 -23.18
N PRO A 9 -18.74 2.89 -23.65
CA PRO A 9 -18.15 2.95 -24.99
C PRO A 9 -19.19 2.85 -26.11
N ASN A 10 -20.41 2.34 -25.84
CA ASN A 10 -21.51 2.31 -26.81
C ASN A 10 -22.25 3.67 -26.94
N ALA A 11 -21.95 4.64 -26.07
CA ALA A 11 -22.62 5.95 -26.01
C ALA A 11 -21.62 7.10 -25.79
N VAL A 12 -20.59 7.18 -26.65
CA VAL A 12 -19.44 8.09 -26.46
C VAL A 12 -19.84 9.56 -26.47
N ALA A 13 -20.80 9.96 -27.30
CA ALA A 13 -21.19 11.37 -27.48
C ALA A 13 -21.64 12.06 -26.17
N GLY A 14 -22.23 11.32 -25.23
CA GLY A 14 -22.64 11.83 -23.92
C GLY A 14 -21.54 11.86 -22.86
N SER A 15 -20.34 11.38 -23.18
CA SER A 15 -19.24 11.28 -22.21
C SER A 15 -18.40 12.56 -22.14
N LYS A 16 -17.90 12.88 -20.94
CA LYS A 16 -16.93 13.95 -20.73
C LYS A 16 -15.51 13.47 -21.05
N PRO A 17 -14.62 14.32 -21.58
CA PRO A 17 -13.21 13.95 -21.83
C PRO A 17 -12.52 13.31 -20.62
N ALA A 18 -12.78 13.81 -19.41
CA ALA A 18 -12.23 13.26 -18.17
C ALA A 18 -12.66 11.80 -17.88
N GLN A 19 -13.80 11.34 -18.40
CA GLN A 19 -14.28 9.96 -18.24
C GLN A 19 -13.63 9.01 -19.24
N ARG A 20 -13.09 9.52 -20.35
CA ARG A 20 -12.45 8.73 -21.40
C ARG A 20 -10.95 8.51 -21.17
N ARG A 21 -10.38 9.14 -20.14
CA ARG A 21 -8.95 9.01 -19.80
C ARG A 21 -8.69 7.67 -19.13
N ASN A 22 -7.71 6.94 -19.64
CA ASN A 22 -7.16 5.79 -18.95
C ASN A 22 -6.11 6.25 -17.94
N ARG A 23 -6.56 6.64 -16.76
CA ARG A 23 -5.74 7.30 -15.73
C ARG A 23 -4.59 6.42 -15.23
N ALA A 24 -4.71 5.11 -15.36
CA ALA A 24 -3.63 4.18 -15.03
C ALA A 24 -2.36 4.41 -15.88
N LEU A 25 -2.50 5.06 -17.04
CA LEU A 25 -1.46 5.26 -18.04
C LEU A 25 -1.19 6.73 -18.35
N THR A 26 -2.23 7.57 -18.29
CA THR A 26 -2.15 8.98 -18.71
C THR A 26 -1.89 9.94 -17.56
N ASP A 27 -2.20 9.53 -16.33
CA ASP A 27 -2.16 10.42 -15.17
C ASP A 27 -0.94 10.07 -14.33
N VAL A 28 -0.22 11.10 -13.91
CA VAL A 28 0.92 10.96 -13.02
C VAL A 28 0.55 11.37 -11.61
N VAL A 29 1.16 10.71 -10.64
CA VAL A 29 0.99 10.96 -9.22
C VAL A 29 2.36 10.88 -8.56
N GLU A 30 2.58 11.69 -7.53
CA GLU A 30 3.74 11.49 -6.67
C GLU A 30 3.54 10.21 -5.84
N PRO A 31 4.48 9.25 -5.89
CA PRO A 31 4.31 7.96 -5.24
C PRO A 31 4.26 8.06 -3.71
N GLY A 32 4.85 9.13 -3.14
CA GLY A 32 5.02 9.25 -1.70
C GLY A 32 5.72 8.02 -1.12
N SER A 33 5.21 7.51 0.01
CA SER A 33 5.86 6.41 0.72
C SER A 33 5.98 5.09 -0.06
N THR A 34 5.25 4.87 -1.16
CA THR A 34 5.47 3.69 -2.02
C THR A 34 6.85 3.71 -2.68
N MET A 35 7.48 4.88 -2.79
CA MET A 35 8.83 5.06 -3.31
C MET A 35 9.92 4.49 -2.40
N LYS A 36 9.66 4.37 -1.09
CA LYS A 36 10.67 3.91 -0.12
C LYS A 36 11.17 2.50 -0.45
N ALA A 37 10.35 1.65 -1.07
CA ALA A 37 10.79 0.33 -1.52
C ALA A 37 11.93 0.45 -2.56
N LEU A 38 11.83 1.39 -3.50
CA LEU A 38 12.85 1.63 -4.52
C LEU A 38 14.09 2.31 -3.90
N THR A 39 13.91 3.18 -2.91
CA THR A 39 15.03 3.74 -2.12
C THR A 39 15.81 2.62 -1.43
N LEU A 40 15.11 1.66 -0.81
CA LEU A 40 15.73 0.52 -0.13
C LEU A 40 16.32 -0.47 -1.14
N ALA A 41 15.76 -0.61 -2.34
CA ALA A 41 16.37 -1.38 -3.42
C ALA A 41 17.76 -0.85 -3.78
N ALA A 42 17.90 0.47 -3.92
CA ALA A 42 19.20 1.11 -4.15
C ALA A 42 20.14 0.93 -2.94
N ALA A 43 19.61 1.02 -1.72
CA ALA A 43 20.39 0.86 -0.50
C ALA A 43 20.97 -0.55 -0.34
N LEU A 44 20.15 -1.58 -0.53
CA LEU A 44 20.59 -2.98 -0.48
C LEU A 44 21.55 -3.31 -1.62
N SER A 45 21.26 -2.83 -2.84
CA SER A 45 22.13 -3.03 -4.01
C SER A 45 23.51 -2.36 -3.87
N SER A 46 23.62 -1.33 -3.02
CA SER A 46 24.91 -0.69 -2.73
C SER A 46 25.85 -1.55 -1.89
N GLY A 47 25.35 -2.61 -1.25
CA GLY A 47 26.08 -3.41 -0.26
C GLY A 47 26.33 -2.69 1.08
N LYS A 48 25.93 -1.42 1.23
CA LYS A 48 26.07 -0.66 2.49
C LYS A 48 25.01 -1.00 3.53
N TYR A 49 23.92 -1.64 3.11
CA TYR A 49 22.76 -1.96 3.94
C TYR A 49 22.38 -3.42 3.82
N THR A 50 21.89 -3.98 4.91
CA THR A 50 21.11 -5.22 4.99
C THR A 50 19.71 -4.89 5.52
N PRO A 51 18.74 -5.81 5.54
CA PRO A 51 17.44 -5.53 6.13
C PRO A 51 17.49 -5.07 7.61
N THR A 52 18.55 -5.42 8.33
CA THR A 52 18.70 -5.16 9.78
C THR A 52 19.81 -4.17 10.14
N SER A 53 20.67 -3.78 9.22
CA SER A 53 21.84 -2.92 9.52
C SER A 53 22.23 -2.01 8.35
N PRO A 54 22.94 -0.90 8.63
CA PRO A 54 23.14 -0.29 9.95
C PRO A 54 21.83 0.24 10.56
N ILE A 55 21.86 0.52 11.87
CA ILE A 55 20.77 1.20 12.55
C ILE A 55 20.76 2.67 12.14
N ILE A 56 19.58 3.20 11.85
CA ILE A 56 19.33 4.59 11.45
C ILE A 56 18.70 5.31 12.64
N ASP A 57 19.39 6.33 13.12
CA ASP A 57 18.82 7.24 14.11
C ASP A 57 17.84 8.20 13.44
N THR A 58 16.56 8.09 13.77
CA THR A 58 15.48 8.97 13.30
C THR A 58 15.06 9.99 14.36
N GLY A 59 15.73 9.99 15.52
CA GLY A 59 15.52 10.92 16.61
C GLY A 59 14.08 10.95 17.08
N ASN A 60 13.57 12.15 17.32
CA ASN A 60 12.17 12.41 17.67
C ASN A 60 11.24 12.48 16.45
N GLY A 61 11.64 11.92 15.31
CA GLY A 61 10.86 11.96 14.07
C GLY A 61 10.99 13.27 13.29
N HIS A 62 11.90 14.17 13.66
CA HIS A 62 12.19 15.41 12.92
C HIS A 62 13.64 15.49 12.48
N TRP A 63 13.86 15.98 11.27
CA TRP A 63 15.19 16.25 10.74
C TRP A 63 15.18 17.51 9.87
N TYR A 64 15.65 18.62 10.44
CA TYR A 64 15.88 19.85 9.69
C TYR A 64 17.07 19.70 8.75
N PHE A 65 16.80 19.72 7.45
CA PHE A 65 17.79 19.52 6.41
C PHE A 65 17.63 20.59 5.32
N TYR A 66 18.66 21.40 5.10
CA TYR A 66 18.65 22.50 4.12
C TYR A 66 17.42 23.45 4.25
N GLY A 67 17.02 23.77 5.48
CA GLY A 67 15.88 24.66 5.75
C GLY A 67 14.50 24.02 5.58
N HIS A 68 14.44 22.70 5.34
CA HIS A 68 13.20 21.92 5.29
C HIS A 68 13.11 20.98 6.49
N ASP A 69 11.97 20.95 7.19
CA ASP A 69 11.69 19.96 8.23
C ASP A 69 11.18 18.66 7.61
N ILE A 70 12.03 17.64 7.55
CA ILE A 70 11.61 16.29 7.16
C ILE A 70 11.06 15.62 8.42
N ARG A 71 9.78 15.28 8.40
CA ARG A 71 9.07 14.74 9.57
C ARG A 71 8.47 13.36 9.33
N ASP A 72 8.51 12.54 10.36
CA ASP A 72 7.74 11.30 10.50
C ASP A 72 6.40 11.58 11.18
N ASP A 73 5.47 10.62 11.11
CA ASP A 73 4.20 10.70 11.84
C ASP A 73 4.38 10.43 13.34
N ASP A 74 5.39 9.62 13.71
CA ASP A 74 5.70 9.21 15.08
C ASP A 74 7.20 9.35 15.38
N PRO A 75 7.60 9.62 16.64
CA PRO A 75 9.00 9.63 17.07
C PRO A 75 9.54 8.19 17.18
N ASN A 76 10.11 7.68 16.08
CA ASN A 76 10.51 6.28 15.97
C ASN A 76 11.86 5.94 16.64
N GLY A 77 12.68 6.93 17.03
CA GLY A 77 13.99 6.69 17.64
C GLY A 77 14.94 5.96 16.67
N LEU A 78 15.43 4.80 17.06
CA LEU A 78 16.35 4.00 16.27
C LEU A 78 15.61 2.96 15.43
N LEU A 79 15.85 2.94 14.11
CA LEU A 79 15.22 1.99 13.18
C LEU A 79 16.25 1.18 12.41
N THR A 80 15.95 -0.10 12.17
CA THR A 80 16.61 -0.87 11.10
C THR A 80 16.11 -0.40 9.73
N PRO A 81 16.77 -0.77 8.62
CA PRO A 81 16.23 -0.54 7.26
C PRO A 81 14.82 -1.11 7.07
N THR A 82 14.54 -2.30 7.63
CA THR A 82 13.18 -2.86 7.67
C THR A 82 12.23 -2.00 8.49
N GLY A 83 12.70 -1.49 9.63
CA GLY A 83 11.95 -0.56 10.49
C GLY A 83 11.57 0.72 9.75
N VAL A 84 12.47 1.28 8.93
CA VAL A 84 12.20 2.46 8.09
C VAL A 84 11.02 2.20 7.13
N LEU A 85 10.96 1.03 6.50
CA LEU A 85 9.81 0.65 5.66
C LEU A 85 8.54 0.41 6.49
N THR A 86 8.64 -0.35 7.58
CA THR A 86 7.52 -0.76 8.45
C THR A 86 6.81 0.44 9.06
N ARG A 87 7.60 1.36 9.65
CA ARG A 87 7.13 2.62 10.25
C ARG A 87 6.95 3.73 9.23
N SER A 88 7.33 3.47 7.97
CA SER A 88 7.25 4.44 6.88
C SER A 88 7.94 5.76 7.24
N SER A 89 9.14 5.69 7.84
CA SER A 89 9.91 6.87 8.27
C SER A 89 10.45 7.65 7.06
N ASN A 90 10.03 8.91 6.91
CA ASN A 90 10.58 9.87 5.96
C ASN A 90 12.00 10.26 6.35
N VAL A 91 12.24 10.50 7.64
CA VAL A 91 13.58 10.83 8.18
C VAL A 91 14.56 9.70 7.88
N GLY A 92 14.17 8.46 8.17
CA GLY A 92 14.99 7.27 7.91
C GLY A 92 15.30 7.10 6.42
N ALA A 93 14.28 7.21 5.56
CA ALA A 93 14.47 7.11 4.11
C ALA A 93 15.40 8.20 3.57
N ALA A 94 15.22 9.45 4.02
CA ALA A 94 16.05 10.58 3.62
C ALA A 94 17.51 10.42 4.09
N LYS A 95 17.72 9.99 5.35
CA LYS A 95 19.06 9.70 5.87
C LYS A 95 19.74 8.57 5.10
N ILE A 96 19.05 7.48 4.79
CA ILE A 96 19.57 6.40 3.94
C ILE A 96 20.00 6.97 2.59
N ALA A 97 19.13 7.71 1.90
CA ALA A 97 19.45 8.28 0.59
C ALA A 97 20.69 9.18 0.62
N MET A 98 20.90 9.94 1.69
CA MET A 98 22.08 10.81 1.81
C MET A 98 23.41 10.05 1.99
N THR A 99 23.39 8.75 2.29
CA THR A 99 24.60 7.89 2.32
C THR A 99 24.90 7.19 0.99
N LEU A 100 23.93 7.15 0.07
CA LEU A 100 24.07 6.50 -1.22
C LEU A 100 24.74 7.43 -2.23
N ASP A 101 25.38 6.88 -3.24
CA ASP A 101 25.88 7.69 -4.34
C ASP A 101 24.71 8.14 -5.23
N THR A 102 24.70 9.41 -5.63
CA THR A 102 23.63 9.97 -6.45
C THR A 102 23.47 9.24 -7.80
N PRO A 103 24.54 8.89 -8.52
CA PRO A 103 24.43 8.08 -9.74
C PRO A 103 23.75 6.73 -9.48
N LEU A 104 24.17 5.98 -8.44
CA LEU A 104 23.56 4.69 -8.10
C LEU A 104 22.04 4.81 -7.87
N MET A 105 21.62 5.81 -7.07
CA MET A 105 20.21 6.01 -6.76
C MET A 105 19.41 6.43 -8.00
N TYR A 106 19.96 7.33 -8.82
CA TYR A 106 19.35 7.72 -10.09
C TYR A 106 19.23 6.55 -11.06
N ASP A 107 20.30 5.79 -11.26
CA ASP A 107 20.35 4.65 -12.17
C ASP A 107 19.40 3.55 -11.71
N THR A 108 19.30 3.30 -10.40
CA THR A 108 18.30 2.37 -9.84
C THR A 108 16.89 2.82 -10.19
N TYR A 109 16.53 4.09 -9.96
CA TYR A 109 15.20 4.60 -10.26
C TYR A 109 14.88 4.55 -11.76
N ARG A 110 15.85 4.89 -12.61
CA ARG A 110 15.75 4.75 -14.07
C ARG A 110 15.60 3.31 -14.50
N ALA A 111 16.29 2.39 -13.84
CA ALA A 111 16.23 0.97 -14.14
C ALA A 111 14.84 0.38 -13.82
N PHE A 112 14.17 0.86 -12.78
CA PHE A 112 12.73 0.61 -12.49
C PHE A 112 11.75 1.35 -13.41
N GLY A 113 12.23 2.09 -14.42
CA GLY A 113 11.42 2.73 -15.45
C GLY A 113 10.93 4.15 -15.13
N LEU A 114 11.34 4.75 -14.01
CA LEU A 114 10.91 6.11 -13.66
C LEU A 114 11.42 7.13 -14.67
N GLY A 115 10.53 8.03 -15.10
CA GLY A 115 10.82 9.05 -16.11
C GLY A 115 10.86 8.53 -17.55
N ASN A 116 10.38 7.31 -17.82
CA ASN A 116 10.14 6.77 -19.17
C ASN A 116 8.73 6.23 -19.28
N SER A 117 8.07 6.36 -20.44
CA SER A 117 6.85 5.59 -20.70
C SER A 117 7.15 4.08 -20.55
N THR A 118 6.14 3.31 -20.15
CA THR A 118 6.29 1.86 -19.95
C THR A 118 6.51 1.09 -21.24
N GLY A 119 6.18 1.70 -22.38
CA GLY A 119 6.29 1.05 -23.68
C GLY A 119 5.25 -0.05 -23.89
N SER A 120 4.12 -0.02 -23.18
CA SER A 120 3.09 -1.07 -23.25
C SER A 120 2.27 -1.05 -24.55
N GLY A 121 2.55 -0.09 -25.43
CA GLY A 121 1.85 0.11 -26.71
C GLY A 121 0.54 0.88 -26.57
N PHE A 122 0.14 1.30 -25.37
CA PHE A 122 -1.09 2.08 -25.19
C PHE A 122 -0.91 3.54 -25.65
N PRO A 123 -1.89 4.14 -26.34
CA PRO A 123 -1.77 5.52 -26.79
C PRO A 123 -1.83 6.53 -25.63
N GLY A 124 -0.93 7.51 -25.65
CA GLY A 124 -0.95 8.62 -24.70
C GLY A 124 -0.37 8.30 -23.32
N GLU A 125 0.48 7.27 -23.21
CA GLU A 125 1.22 7.00 -21.98
C GLU A 125 2.02 8.22 -21.53
N ALA A 126 1.84 8.58 -20.26
CA ALA A 126 2.71 9.53 -19.62
C ALA A 126 4.05 8.87 -19.26
N SER A 127 5.14 9.61 -19.42
CA SER A 127 6.48 9.16 -19.03
C SER A 127 6.74 9.24 -17.52
N GLY A 128 5.87 9.91 -16.77
CA GLY A 128 6.25 10.40 -15.44
C GLY A 128 7.35 11.46 -15.53
N TYR A 129 7.97 11.75 -14.39
CA TYR A 129 9.06 12.70 -14.29
C TYR A 129 10.07 12.23 -13.25
N LEU A 130 11.33 12.16 -13.69
CA LEU A 130 12.49 11.96 -12.83
C LEU A 130 13.57 12.94 -13.29
N LYS A 131 13.94 13.88 -12.42
CA LYS A 131 15.02 14.85 -12.70
C LYS A 131 16.32 14.09 -12.98
N ILE A 132 17.15 14.58 -13.89
CA ILE A 132 18.45 13.96 -14.21
C ILE A 132 19.33 13.98 -12.95
N GLY A 133 19.96 12.84 -12.62
CA GLY A 133 20.70 12.63 -11.37
C GLY A 133 21.79 13.65 -11.10
N ARG A 134 22.52 14.09 -12.13
CA ARG A 134 23.59 15.11 -11.99
C ARG A 134 23.09 16.47 -11.49
N ASP A 135 21.80 16.76 -11.66
CA ASP A 135 21.17 18.03 -11.28
C ASP A 135 20.48 17.95 -9.91
N TRP A 136 20.60 16.81 -9.20
CA TRP A 136 19.99 16.62 -7.88
C TRP A 136 20.75 17.41 -6.82
N ARG A 137 20.07 18.39 -6.23
CA ARG A 137 20.54 19.05 -5.00
C ARG A 137 20.34 18.11 -3.81
N PRO A 138 21.08 18.29 -2.70
CA PRO A 138 20.95 17.45 -1.51
C PRO A 138 19.51 17.31 -1.01
N LEU A 139 18.78 18.43 -0.91
CA LEU A 139 17.38 18.40 -0.49
C LEU A 139 16.49 17.64 -1.48
N GLU A 140 16.68 17.84 -2.79
CA GLU A 140 15.90 17.13 -3.82
C GLU A 140 16.10 15.61 -3.72
N LYS A 141 17.36 15.17 -3.53
CA LYS A 141 17.69 13.77 -3.30
C LYS A 141 17.01 13.21 -2.05
N ALA A 142 17.05 13.96 -0.95
CA ALA A 142 16.41 13.57 0.30
C ALA A 142 14.89 13.42 0.16
N ILE A 143 14.20 14.36 -0.51
CA ILE A 143 12.74 14.30 -0.67
C ILE A 143 12.28 13.22 -1.67
N MET A 144 13.09 12.94 -2.69
CA MET A 144 12.83 11.83 -3.61
C MET A 144 12.88 10.47 -2.92
N ALA A 145 13.66 10.33 -1.84
CA ALA A 145 13.76 9.09 -1.08
C ALA A 145 12.44 8.63 -0.44
N TYR A 146 11.53 9.57 -0.18
CA TYR A 146 10.18 9.30 0.32
C TYR A 146 9.08 9.74 -0.65
N GLY A 147 9.44 9.94 -1.93
CA GLY A 147 8.51 9.99 -3.06
C GLY A 147 7.95 11.36 -3.43
N TYR A 148 8.66 12.45 -3.11
CA TYR A 148 8.35 13.80 -3.59
C TYR A 148 9.40 14.30 -4.60
N GLY A 149 9.00 15.15 -5.55
CA GLY A 149 9.89 15.62 -6.62
C GLY A 149 10.09 14.60 -7.76
N VAL A 150 9.30 13.52 -7.72
CA VAL A 150 9.23 12.45 -8.72
C VAL A 150 7.77 12.10 -8.92
N ASN A 151 7.36 11.80 -10.15
CA ASN A 151 6.02 11.31 -10.41
C ASN A 151 6.01 10.16 -11.41
N LEU A 152 5.00 9.32 -11.28
CA LEU A 152 4.81 8.12 -12.08
C LEU A 152 3.32 7.83 -12.28
N THR A 153 3.01 6.97 -13.24
CA THR A 153 1.65 6.48 -13.50
C THR A 153 1.34 5.27 -12.61
N PRO A 154 0.06 4.97 -12.34
CA PRO A 154 -0.30 3.75 -11.63
C PRO A 154 0.26 2.47 -12.27
N LEU A 155 0.38 2.41 -13.62
CA LEU A 155 1.02 1.28 -14.29
C LEU A 155 2.51 1.20 -14.00
N GLN A 156 3.25 2.32 -14.02
CA GLN A 156 4.66 2.35 -13.65
C GLN A 156 4.87 1.87 -12.22
N LEU A 157 4.00 2.27 -11.27
CA LEU A 157 4.05 1.78 -9.89
C LEU A 157 3.85 0.28 -9.81
N ALA A 158 2.82 -0.23 -10.50
CA ALA A 158 2.55 -1.67 -10.54
C ALA A 158 3.72 -2.44 -11.16
N ASN A 159 4.32 -1.94 -12.24
CA ASN A 159 5.43 -2.62 -12.90
C ASN A 159 6.71 -2.63 -12.05
N ALA A 160 6.98 -1.55 -11.32
CA ALA A 160 8.11 -1.52 -10.38
C ALA A 160 7.95 -2.55 -9.26
N TYR A 161 6.74 -2.72 -8.72
CA TYR A 161 6.47 -3.77 -7.72
C TYR A 161 6.39 -5.18 -8.33
N ALA A 162 5.96 -5.31 -9.58
CA ALA A 162 6.04 -6.57 -10.32
C ALA A 162 7.50 -7.00 -10.54
N THR A 163 8.40 -6.04 -10.79
CA THR A 163 9.84 -6.30 -10.87
C THR A 163 10.39 -6.84 -9.54
N ILE A 164 9.97 -6.27 -8.40
CA ILE A 164 10.36 -6.76 -7.07
C ILE A 164 9.78 -8.17 -6.83
N ALA A 165 8.53 -8.39 -7.23
CA ALA A 165 7.84 -9.67 -7.10
C ALA A 165 8.47 -10.79 -7.95
N ASP A 166 9.02 -10.43 -9.12
CA ASP A 166 9.59 -11.36 -10.09
C ASP A 166 11.11 -11.44 -10.00
N ASN A 167 11.63 -11.63 -8.78
CA ASN A 167 13.05 -11.84 -8.51
C ASN A 167 13.97 -10.73 -9.07
N GLY A 168 13.45 -9.50 -9.19
CA GLY A 168 14.19 -8.36 -9.71
C GLY A 168 14.20 -8.23 -11.23
N VAL A 169 13.41 -9.02 -11.96
CA VAL A 169 13.31 -8.97 -13.43
C VAL A 169 12.17 -8.04 -13.84
N MET A 170 12.49 -7.00 -14.62
CA MET A 170 11.49 -6.07 -15.14
C MET A 170 11.08 -6.48 -16.55
N HIS A 171 9.79 -6.74 -16.71
CA HIS A 171 9.15 -6.97 -18.00
C HIS A 171 8.48 -5.70 -18.52
N THR A 172 8.37 -5.58 -19.85
CA THR A 172 7.50 -4.59 -20.47
C THR A 172 6.04 -5.03 -20.25
N PRO A 173 5.16 -4.19 -19.69
CA PRO A 173 3.76 -4.55 -19.52
C PRO A 173 3.11 -4.81 -20.89
N THR A 174 2.36 -5.89 -21.02
CA THR A 174 1.64 -6.24 -22.26
C THR A 174 0.14 -6.42 -22.00
N PHE A 175 -0.67 -6.07 -23.00
CA PHE A 175 -2.11 -6.35 -23.03
C PHE A 175 -2.47 -7.52 -23.94
N ILE A 176 -1.46 -8.16 -24.54
CA ILE A 176 -1.60 -9.29 -25.45
C ILE A 176 -1.28 -10.56 -24.66
N LYS A 177 -2.22 -11.50 -24.64
CA LYS A 177 -2.04 -12.77 -23.93
C LYS A 177 -0.92 -13.59 -24.59
N GLY A 178 0.06 -14.01 -23.80
CA GLY A 178 1.17 -14.86 -24.25
C GLY A 178 2.32 -14.11 -24.92
N ASP A 179 2.27 -12.78 -24.95
CA ASP A 179 3.42 -11.97 -25.32
C ASP A 179 4.43 -11.98 -24.18
N ASP A 180 5.58 -12.60 -24.43
CA ASP A 180 6.67 -12.74 -23.48
C ASP A 180 7.87 -11.91 -23.96
N SER A 181 7.81 -10.61 -23.66
CA SER A 181 8.93 -9.72 -23.91
C SER A 181 10.09 -10.09 -22.97
N PRO A 182 11.34 -10.20 -23.48
CA PRO A 182 12.47 -10.57 -22.66
C PRO A 182 12.65 -9.58 -21.51
N GLY A 183 12.62 -10.11 -20.28
CA GLY A 183 12.80 -9.32 -19.07
C GLY A 183 14.24 -8.83 -18.91
N ARG A 184 14.42 -7.76 -18.15
CA ARG A 184 15.73 -7.22 -17.78
C ARG A 184 15.95 -7.31 -16.28
N GLN A 185 17.06 -7.90 -15.85
CA GLN A 185 17.44 -7.92 -14.43
C GLN A 185 17.77 -6.48 -13.96
N ILE A 186 17.03 -5.99 -12.97
CA ILE A 186 17.17 -4.64 -12.39
C ILE A 186 17.92 -4.67 -11.06
N ILE A 187 17.54 -5.60 -10.20
CA ILE A 187 18.19 -5.88 -8.90
C ILE A 187 18.46 -7.37 -8.81
N SER A 188 19.36 -7.82 -7.95
CA SER A 188 19.59 -9.27 -7.80
C SER A 188 18.36 -9.97 -7.18
N PRO A 189 18.16 -11.27 -7.45
CA PRO A 189 17.10 -12.05 -6.81
C PRO A 189 17.14 -11.96 -5.28
N GLN A 190 18.34 -11.90 -4.69
CA GLN A 190 18.53 -11.77 -3.25
C GLN A 190 17.93 -10.44 -2.73
N VAL A 191 18.24 -9.31 -3.37
CA VAL A 191 17.67 -8.01 -3.00
C VAL A 191 16.16 -7.99 -3.20
N ALA A 192 15.65 -8.62 -4.26
CA ALA A 192 14.21 -8.74 -4.50
C ALA A 192 13.50 -9.50 -3.36
N HIS A 193 14.03 -10.67 -2.98
CA HIS A 193 13.49 -11.45 -1.85
C HIS A 193 13.54 -10.69 -0.53
N GLU A 194 14.66 -10.03 -0.22
CA GLU A 194 14.80 -9.20 0.98
C GLU A 194 13.75 -8.09 0.99
N LEU A 195 13.54 -7.39 -0.13
CA LEU A 195 12.51 -6.35 -0.24
C LEU A 195 11.10 -6.90 -0.04
N VAL A 196 10.75 -8.05 -0.61
CA VAL A 196 9.44 -8.67 -0.41
C VAL A 196 9.22 -8.98 1.07
N SER A 197 10.21 -9.58 1.76
CA SER A 197 10.14 -9.86 3.19
C SER A 197 10.02 -8.58 4.03
N MET A 198 10.77 -7.53 3.69
CA MET A 198 10.65 -6.23 4.35
C MET A 198 9.28 -5.59 4.11
N LEU A 199 8.68 -5.78 2.94
CA LEU A 199 7.38 -5.24 2.59
C LEU A 199 6.22 -5.99 3.26
N GLU A 200 6.40 -7.26 3.61
CA GLU A 200 5.39 -8.06 4.32
C GLU A 200 5.11 -7.52 5.73
N THR A 201 6.09 -6.89 6.38
CA THR A 201 5.92 -6.32 7.73
C THR A 201 4.88 -5.19 7.77
N ILE A 202 4.62 -4.52 6.63
CA ILE A 202 3.69 -3.40 6.51
C ILE A 202 2.23 -3.84 6.60
N THR A 203 1.93 -5.12 6.47
CA THR A 203 0.59 -5.64 6.77
C THR A 203 0.51 -6.32 8.14
N GLY A 204 1.61 -6.34 8.91
CA GLY A 204 1.67 -6.88 10.27
C GLY A 204 0.87 -6.07 11.32
N PRO A 205 0.74 -6.56 12.57
CA PRO A 205 0.07 -5.80 13.63
C PRO A 205 0.79 -4.47 13.93
N GLY A 206 0.03 -3.38 14.09
CA GLY A 206 0.59 -2.06 14.41
C GLY A 206 1.31 -1.35 13.25
N SER A 207 1.08 -1.79 12.01
CA SER A 207 1.67 -1.20 10.80
C SER A 207 0.73 -0.23 10.07
N THR A 208 1.29 0.56 9.16
CA THR A 208 0.56 1.55 8.36
C THR A 208 -0.42 0.95 7.32
N GLY A 209 -0.32 -0.35 7.03
CA GLY A 209 -1.06 -1.05 5.96
C GLY A 209 -1.98 -2.18 6.44
N ALA A 210 -2.34 -2.24 7.72
CA ALA A 210 -3.12 -3.35 8.29
C ALA A 210 -4.45 -3.66 7.56
N ASN A 211 -5.10 -2.64 6.97
CA ASN A 211 -6.34 -2.81 6.21
C ASN A 211 -6.18 -3.46 4.83
N ALA A 212 -4.95 -3.72 4.38
CA ALA A 212 -4.66 -4.44 3.14
C ALA A 212 -4.56 -5.97 3.33
N ARG A 213 -4.72 -6.47 4.56
CA ARG A 213 -4.68 -7.91 4.84
C ARG A 213 -5.76 -8.66 4.06
N ILE A 214 -5.36 -9.79 3.49
CA ILE A 214 -6.26 -10.73 2.84
C ILE A 214 -6.24 -12.02 3.66
N PRO A 215 -7.39 -12.54 4.13
CA PRO A 215 -7.42 -13.78 4.90
C PRO A 215 -6.71 -14.93 4.17
N ASN A 216 -5.85 -15.64 4.89
CA ASN A 216 -5.06 -16.80 4.43
C ASN A 216 -3.94 -16.51 3.42
N TYR A 217 -3.67 -15.24 3.08
CA TYR A 217 -2.56 -14.86 2.21
C TYR A 217 -1.56 -13.96 2.94
N SER A 218 -0.28 -14.18 2.69
CA SER A 218 0.75 -13.20 2.99
C SER A 218 0.66 -12.05 1.99
N VAL A 219 0.77 -10.81 2.49
CA VAL A 219 0.65 -9.59 1.69
C VAL A 219 1.87 -8.71 1.97
N ALA A 220 2.70 -8.53 0.95
CA ALA A 220 3.79 -7.56 0.95
C ALA A 220 3.32 -6.31 0.22
N GLY A 221 3.46 -5.12 0.80
CA GLY A 221 2.96 -3.92 0.13
C GLY A 221 3.30 -2.64 0.83
N LYS A 222 2.93 -1.51 0.22
CA LYS A 222 3.19 -0.19 0.78
C LYS A 222 2.03 0.76 0.55
N THR A 223 1.68 1.47 1.61
CA THR A 223 0.80 2.65 1.56
C THR A 223 1.59 3.89 1.14
N GLY A 224 0.95 4.74 0.36
CA GLY A 224 1.39 6.09 0.02
C GLY A 224 0.28 7.10 0.27
N THR A 225 0.67 8.27 0.76
CA THR A 225 -0.18 9.45 0.81
C THR A 225 0.67 10.61 0.30
N SER A 226 0.21 11.30 -0.73
CA SER A 226 0.89 12.48 -1.26
C SER A 226 -0.05 13.67 -1.30
N HIS A 227 0.47 14.87 -1.11
CA HIS A 227 -0.31 16.06 -1.45
C HIS A 227 -0.53 16.11 -2.97
N GLN A 228 -1.72 16.52 -3.38
CA GLN A 228 -1.99 16.67 -4.81
C GLN A 228 -1.24 17.89 -5.35
N ALA A 229 -0.39 17.68 -6.35
CA ALA A 229 0.21 18.78 -7.10
C ALA A 229 -0.87 19.52 -7.91
N ILE A 230 -0.89 20.84 -7.77
CA ILE A 230 -1.77 21.78 -8.48
C ILE A 230 -0.92 22.89 -9.09
N ALA A 231 -1.52 23.72 -9.95
CA ALA A 231 -0.82 24.88 -10.50
C ALA A 231 -0.30 25.78 -9.36
N GLY A 232 1.02 25.95 -9.29
CA GLY A 232 1.68 26.77 -8.27
C GLY A 232 2.11 26.05 -6.98
N GLY A 233 1.95 24.72 -6.86
CA GLY A 233 2.49 23.95 -5.73
C GLY A 233 1.61 22.79 -5.28
N TYR A 234 1.55 22.54 -3.98
CA TYR A 234 0.75 21.47 -3.38
C TYR A 234 -0.58 21.98 -2.85
N SER A 235 -1.64 21.22 -3.09
CA SER A 235 -2.94 21.44 -2.45
C SER A 235 -2.84 21.25 -0.94
N LYS A 236 -3.47 22.16 -0.19
CA LYS A 236 -3.53 22.10 1.28
C LYS A 236 -4.57 21.12 1.81
N SER A 237 -5.51 20.68 0.97
CA SER A 237 -6.71 19.93 1.41
C SER A 237 -7.04 18.71 0.56
N THR A 238 -6.33 18.51 -0.56
CA THR A 238 -6.52 17.36 -1.44
C THR A 238 -5.26 16.52 -1.53
N TYR A 239 -5.47 15.21 -1.45
CA TYR A 239 -4.41 14.21 -1.37
C TYR A 239 -4.63 13.11 -2.39
N ASN A 240 -3.56 12.41 -2.71
CA ASN A 240 -3.60 11.13 -3.40
C ASN A 240 -3.35 10.02 -2.39
N SER A 241 -4.23 9.04 -2.37
CA SER A 241 -4.12 7.82 -1.56
C SER A 241 -3.69 6.67 -2.46
N LEU A 242 -2.58 6.03 -2.11
CA LEU A 242 -2.00 4.93 -2.88
C LEU A 242 -1.83 3.70 -1.99
N PHE A 243 -2.10 2.53 -2.58
CA PHE A 243 -1.64 1.26 -2.05
C PHE A 243 -1.15 0.40 -3.21
N VAL A 244 0.02 -0.20 -3.05
CA VAL A 244 0.52 -1.22 -3.98
C VAL A 244 0.93 -2.44 -3.17
N GLY A 245 0.52 -3.62 -3.63
CA GLY A 245 0.82 -4.87 -2.92
C GLY A 245 1.07 -6.03 -3.87
N ILE A 246 1.82 -6.99 -3.34
CA ILE A 246 2.30 -8.24 -3.92
C ILE A 246 1.66 -9.38 -3.13
N VAL A 247 0.98 -10.29 -3.82
CA VAL A 247 0.27 -11.42 -3.20
C VAL A 247 0.38 -12.68 -4.06
N PRO A 248 0.61 -13.86 -3.46
CA PRO A 248 1.16 -14.06 -2.11
C PRO A 248 2.59 -13.50 -1.97
N ALA A 249 3.01 -13.09 -0.78
CA ALA A 249 4.40 -12.63 -0.58
C ALA A 249 5.41 -13.77 -0.68
N SER A 250 5.06 -15.00 -0.26
CA SER A 250 5.98 -16.16 -0.33
C SER A 250 6.26 -16.64 -1.75
N ALA A 251 5.27 -16.54 -2.64
CA ALA A 251 5.35 -16.93 -4.04
C ALA A 251 4.49 -15.97 -4.88
N PRO A 252 5.01 -14.78 -5.24
CA PRO A 252 4.23 -13.73 -5.90
C PRO A 252 3.54 -14.17 -7.19
N ARG A 253 2.24 -13.87 -7.27
CA ARG A 253 1.42 -14.15 -8.47
C ARG A 253 0.71 -12.91 -8.99
N LEU A 254 0.39 -11.95 -8.11
CA LEU A 254 -0.34 -10.74 -8.44
C LEU A 254 0.34 -9.52 -7.81
N VAL A 255 0.41 -8.45 -8.59
CA VAL A 255 0.67 -7.10 -8.11
C VAL A 255 -0.53 -6.21 -8.43
N THR A 256 -1.06 -5.56 -7.40
CA THR A 256 -2.20 -4.65 -7.55
C THR A 256 -1.82 -3.29 -7.01
N ALA A 257 -1.90 -2.26 -7.87
CA ALA A 257 -1.79 -0.85 -7.46
C ALA A 257 -3.18 -0.20 -7.50
N VAL A 258 -3.56 0.42 -6.38
CA VAL A 258 -4.79 1.19 -6.23
C VAL A 258 -4.41 2.64 -5.94
N VAL A 259 -4.91 3.56 -6.77
CA VAL A 259 -4.69 5.00 -6.62
C VAL A 259 -6.03 5.71 -6.59
N VAL A 260 -6.27 6.46 -5.52
CA VAL A 260 -7.47 7.30 -5.34
C VAL A 260 -7.00 8.75 -5.21
N THR A 261 -7.29 9.56 -6.23
CA THR A 261 -6.87 10.96 -6.29
C THR A 261 -7.95 11.89 -5.75
N GLY A 262 -7.55 13.03 -5.18
CA GLY A 262 -8.50 14.06 -4.72
C GLY A 262 -9.25 13.69 -3.44
N THR A 263 -8.70 12.80 -2.62
CA THR A 263 -9.26 12.48 -1.30
C THR A 263 -9.18 13.71 -0.40
N THR A 264 -10.18 13.90 0.46
CA THR A 264 -10.25 15.02 1.41
C THR A 264 -10.29 14.51 2.85
N GLY A 265 -9.94 15.37 3.80
CA GLY A 265 -9.89 15.02 5.23
C GLY A 265 -11.19 14.45 5.83
N LYS A 266 -12.36 14.78 5.26
CA LYS A 266 -13.67 14.46 5.84
C LYS A 266 -13.97 12.96 5.91
N ASN A 267 -13.45 12.15 4.99
CA ASN A 267 -13.72 10.71 4.89
C ASN A 267 -12.46 9.85 5.03
N GLY A 268 -11.38 10.43 5.56
CA GLY A 268 -10.05 9.85 5.52
C GLY A 268 -9.36 10.05 4.16
N TYR A 269 -8.04 10.21 4.20
CA TYR A 269 -7.21 10.48 3.02
C TYR A 269 -5.95 9.63 2.96
N PHE A 270 -5.67 8.86 4.01
CA PHE A 270 -4.47 8.03 4.08
C PHE A 270 -4.55 6.83 3.14
N GLY A 271 -3.42 6.43 2.57
CA GLY A 271 -3.24 5.16 1.85
C GLY A 271 -3.88 3.97 2.58
N GLY A 272 -3.59 3.84 3.86
CA GLY A 272 -4.06 2.75 4.71
C GLY A 272 -5.56 2.71 4.96
N THR A 273 -6.29 3.82 4.84
CA THR A 273 -7.74 3.86 5.12
C THR A 273 -8.58 3.90 3.85
N VAL A 274 -8.06 4.42 2.74
CA VAL A 274 -8.82 4.59 1.50
C VAL A 274 -8.46 3.54 0.45
N SER A 275 -7.17 3.42 0.07
CA SER A 275 -6.75 2.54 -1.03
C SER A 275 -6.46 1.10 -0.58
N ALA A 276 -6.00 0.90 0.65
CA ALA A 276 -5.73 -0.44 1.19
C ALA A 276 -6.97 -1.37 1.27
N PRO A 277 -8.15 -0.92 1.73
CA PRO A 277 -9.36 -1.77 1.70
C PRO A 277 -9.80 -2.13 0.28
N ALA A 278 -9.70 -1.19 -0.67
CA ALA A 278 -10.02 -1.44 -2.07
C ALA A 278 -9.05 -2.46 -2.69
N PHE A 279 -7.75 -2.38 -2.35
CA PHE A 279 -6.77 -3.39 -2.71
C PHE A 279 -7.17 -4.77 -2.18
N ALA A 280 -7.51 -4.89 -0.90
CA ALA A 280 -7.86 -6.16 -0.28
C ALA A 280 -9.10 -6.78 -0.95
N ALA A 281 -10.13 -5.98 -1.21
CA ALA A 281 -11.36 -6.44 -1.85
C ALA A 281 -11.13 -6.94 -3.29
N VAL A 282 -10.46 -6.14 -4.13
CA VAL A 282 -10.20 -6.48 -5.53
C VAL A 282 -9.26 -7.67 -5.65
N THR A 283 -8.16 -7.66 -4.89
CA THR A 283 -7.15 -8.72 -4.96
C THR A 283 -7.68 -10.04 -4.39
N SER A 284 -8.48 -10.02 -3.32
CA SER A 284 -9.16 -11.23 -2.80
C SER A 284 -10.07 -11.88 -3.84
N GLY A 285 -10.83 -11.09 -4.60
CA GLY A 285 -11.63 -11.59 -5.72
C GLY A 285 -10.77 -12.21 -6.83
N ALA A 286 -9.67 -11.55 -7.20
CA ALA A 286 -8.75 -12.04 -8.22
C ALA A 286 -8.06 -13.35 -7.81
N LEU A 287 -7.60 -13.47 -6.56
CA LEU A 287 -6.97 -14.68 -6.04
C LEU A 287 -7.90 -15.89 -6.14
N ARG A 288 -9.18 -15.71 -5.78
CA ARG A 288 -10.21 -16.75 -5.89
C ARG A 288 -10.49 -17.12 -7.35
N LEU A 289 -10.60 -16.13 -8.23
CA LEU A 289 -10.89 -16.35 -9.65
C LEU A 289 -9.75 -17.09 -10.36
N LEU A 290 -8.51 -16.81 -9.98
CA LEU A 290 -7.31 -17.38 -10.59
C LEU A 290 -6.82 -18.66 -9.89
N ASP A 291 -7.57 -19.17 -8.91
CA ASP A 291 -7.25 -20.37 -8.14
C ASP A 291 -5.82 -20.35 -7.58
N ILE A 292 -5.41 -19.20 -7.04
CA ILE A 292 -4.09 -19.05 -6.43
C ILE A 292 -4.16 -19.67 -5.02
N PRO A 293 -3.28 -20.61 -4.65
CA PRO A 293 -3.36 -21.27 -3.36
C PRO A 293 -3.01 -20.30 -2.20
N PRO A 294 -3.73 -20.35 -1.08
CA PRO A 294 -3.35 -19.60 0.14
C PRO A 294 -2.02 -20.10 0.72
N ASP A 295 -1.22 -19.19 1.26
CA ASP A 295 0.12 -19.48 1.82
C ASP A 295 0.25 -19.12 3.31
N ASN A 296 -0.80 -18.57 3.92
CA ASN A 296 -0.82 -18.13 5.31
C ASN A 296 -2.05 -18.64 6.07
N ILE A 297 -2.33 -19.94 5.96
CA ILE A 297 -3.44 -20.62 6.64
C ILE A 297 -3.25 -20.69 8.17
N GLY A 298 -2.00 -20.66 8.65
CA GLY A 298 -1.66 -20.84 10.06
C GLY A 298 -2.05 -19.68 10.98
N ARG A 299 -2.03 -18.43 10.48
CA ARG A 299 -2.34 -17.25 11.32
C ARG A 299 -3.77 -17.20 11.87
N TRP A 300 -4.72 -17.94 11.29
CA TRP A 300 -6.08 -18.08 11.82
C TRP A 300 -6.21 -19.21 12.85
N TYR A 301 -5.48 -20.31 12.69
CA TYR A 301 -5.49 -21.41 13.67
C TYR A 301 -4.84 -21.01 15.00
N VAL A 302 -3.83 -20.13 14.97
CA VAL A 302 -3.15 -19.63 16.18
C VAL A 302 -3.95 -18.52 16.89
N GLY A 303 -5.07 -18.05 16.30
CA GLY A 303 -6.05 -17.18 16.93
C GLY A 303 -7.33 -17.90 17.40
N GLY A 304 -7.41 -19.22 17.20
CA GLY A 304 -8.44 -20.09 17.81
C GLY A 304 -8.08 -20.46 19.25
N PRO A 305 -9.00 -21.06 20.04
CA PRO A 305 -8.77 -21.37 21.44
C PRO A 305 -7.48 -22.18 21.61
N LEU A 306 -6.66 -21.75 22.58
CA LEU A 306 -5.33 -22.31 22.87
C LEU A 306 -5.37 -23.84 22.89
N GLN A 307 -4.64 -24.48 21.97
CA GLN A 307 -4.40 -25.92 22.03
C GLN A 307 -3.42 -26.21 23.18
N GLY A 308 -3.94 -26.77 24.28
CA GLY A 308 -3.12 -27.46 25.28
C GLY A 308 -2.58 -28.79 24.73
N ASN A 309 -1.59 -29.35 25.42
CA ASN A 309 -0.78 -30.52 25.03
C ASN A 309 -1.55 -31.87 24.97
N GLY A 310 -2.86 -31.86 24.69
CA GLY A 310 -3.75 -33.03 24.66
C GLY A 310 -4.85 -32.98 23.60
N GLY A 311 -4.73 -32.12 22.58
CA GLY A 311 -5.73 -32.03 21.50
C GLY A 311 -6.90 -31.09 21.79
N LEU A 312 -7.85 -31.03 20.86
CA LEU A 312 -8.97 -30.07 20.81
C LEU A 312 -9.83 -30.14 22.08
N VAL A 313 -9.74 -29.13 22.93
CA VAL A 313 -10.74 -28.89 23.97
C VAL A 313 -11.93 -28.20 23.32
N GLY A 314 -13.00 -28.93 23.05
CA GLY A 314 -14.26 -28.34 22.59
C GLY A 314 -15.03 -29.19 21.59
N ASN A 315 -15.41 -30.41 21.98
CA ASN A 315 -16.49 -31.15 21.32
C ASN A 315 -17.52 -31.64 22.34
N GLN A 316 -17.80 -30.82 23.35
CA GLN A 316 -19.03 -31.01 24.13
C GLN A 316 -20.14 -30.19 23.49
N THR A 317 -21.13 -30.91 22.97
CA THR A 317 -22.42 -30.39 22.52
C THR A 317 -22.97 -29.40 23.55
N PRO A 318 -23.54 -28.25 23.15
CA PRO A 318 -24.10 -27.30 24.10
C PRO A 318 -25.10 -28.02 25.00
N VAL A 319 -24.81 -28.09 26.30
CA VAL A 319 -25.81 -28.52 27.29
C VAL A 319 -26.91 -27.48 27.25
N LYS A 320 -28.11 -27.90 26.84
CA LYS A 320 -29.33 -27.09 26.83
C LYS A 320 -29.44 -26.44 28.21
N ALA A 321 -29.38 -25.10 28.26
CA ALA A 321 -29.57 -24.38 29.50
C ALA A 321 -30.90 -24.81 30.12
N ALA A 322 -30.86 -25.29 31.35
CA ALA A 322 -32.05 -25.58 32.12
C ALA A 322 -32.85 -24.27 32.22
N THR A 323 -34.05 -24.27 31.67
CA THR A 323 -35.05 -23.24 31.89
C THR A 323 -35.43 -23.31 33.36
N ASN A 324 -34.90 -22.40 34.16
CA ASN A 324 -35.46 -22.11 35.47
C ASN A 324 -36.75 -21.33 35.22
N ASP A 325 -37.88 -22.06 35.19
CA ASP A 325 -39.21 -21.49 35.27
C ASP A 325 -39.34 -20.75 36.61
N VAL A 326 -39.15 -19.44 36.58
CA VAL A 326 -39.53 -18.54 37.67
C VAL A 326 -40.98 -18.12 37.42
N PRO A 327 -41.94 -18.44 38.30
CA PRO A 327 -43.33 -18.05 38.12
C PRO A 327 -43.46 -16.52 38.12
N ILE A 328 -44.11 -15.98 37.10
CA ILE A 328 -44.47 -14.57 37.01
C ILE A 328 -45.51 -14.29 38.12
N GLN A 329 -45.14 -13.49 39.11
CA GLN A 329 -46.08 -12.93 40.08
C GLN A 329 -46.94 -11.87 39.37
N GLU A 330 -48.25 -12.10 39.34
CA GLU A 330 -49.26 -11.15 38.88
C GLU A 330 -49.23 -9.90 39.78
N ALA A 331 -49.05 -8.73 39.16
CA ALA A 331 -49.25 -7.44 39.81
C ALA A 331 -50.77 -7.13 39.86
N PRO A 332 -51.30 -6.54 40.94
CA PRO A 332 -52.73 -6.33 41.10
C PRO A 332 -53.28 -5.27 40.14
N VAL A 333 -54.49 -5.54 39.69
CA VAL A 333 -55.36 -4.65 38.91
C VAL A 333 -55.85 -3.54 39.84
N ASP A 334 -55.57 -2.28 39.53
CA ASP A 334 -56.23 -1.14 40.17
C ASP A 334 -57.33 -0.60 39.25
N GLU A 335 -58.53 -0.58 39.82
CA GLU A 335 -59.81 -0.24 39.21
C GLU A 335 -59.94 1.26 38.93
N ALA A 336 -60.62 1.58 37.83
CA ALA A 336 -61.09 2.93 37.52
C ALA A 336 -62.22 3.34 38.49
N PRO A 337 -62.26 4.60 38.96
CA PRO A 337 -63.39 5.07 39.74
C PRO A 337 -64.56 5.47 38.83
N THR A 338 -65.73 4.89 39.09
CA THR A 338 -67.04 5.41 38.65
C THR A 338 -67.90 5.76 39.87
N GLU A 339 -68.09 7.04 40.12
CA GLU A 339 -69.27 7.69 40.69
C GLU A 339 -69.34 9.06 40.00
N GLY A 340 -70.44 9.64 39.53
CA GLY A 340 -71.87 9.42 39.72
C GLY A 340 -72.54 10.80 39.69
N GLY A 341 -73.65 10.95 38.95
CA GLY A 341 -74.68 11.96 39.22
C GLY A 341 -74.48 13.41 38.74
N THR A 342 -75.25 13.77 37.71
CA THR A 342 -75.96 15.07 37.55
C THR A 342 -76.87 15.35 38.75
N PRO A 343 -77.28 16.61 39.05
CA PRO A 343 -77.81 17.63 38.13
C PRO A 343 -76.95 18.90 37.95
#